data_AF-A0A167B3Q4-F1
#
_entry.id   AF-A0A167B3Q4-F1
#
_cell.length_a   1.000
_cell.length_b   1.000
_cell.length_c   1.000
_cell.angle_alpha   90.00
_cell.angle_beta   90.00
_cell.angle_gamma   90.00
#
_symmetry.space_group_name_H-M   'P 1'
#
loop_
_entity.id
_entity.type
_entity.pdbx_description
1 polymer ?
#
loop_
_entity_poly.entity_id
_entity_poly.type
_entity_poly.pdbx_seq_one_letter_code
_entity_poly.pdbx_strand_id
1 'polypeptide(L)'
;METFKNPEGSGLKVCLRSSRDWNKEVSNEFADATETCFVRLAARYAFGDLTLGDYLDGVLSHLKQNATEHKWDTPPEDISDFLELDLFVGAVKARCLDPAFIPLGQEDFSTLKSLSARSWNTDAPAEFDQLCQEEQIDCRALLPEIADLILVVCYARRHTILFRHLIGLFPGPPSMSTFDLMNEMLLQPRTAYWTAIRQHSPRQQSNSADEISLWTDILNFGWIHDPVNAETQRFLQHGIHSQDPRAERDDSVMFGTQKLRDLHVALAVRGLYCDVATFGGYLASCKSLEEAHDFLTVFPGDQVRPQGRDLYEWESGGLMGAIADSSNLDGKLRTDIMELALACIDGVDVNAPFNPKSWEDDLPGGRRTQCMTALQVAASKGDRDLAEVLLRHGARADVVEYVTGLTAAGFARRSGHSGVAEWLDSLVQK
;
A
#
# COMPACT_ATOMS: atom_id res chain seq x y z
N MET A 1 3.64 8.68 17.19
CA MET A 1 3.79 9.90 18.00
C MET A 1 2.45 10.39 18.56
N GLU A 2 2.10 10.03 19.80
CA GLU A 2 0.97 10.67 20.50
C GLU A 2 1.42 11.96 21.19
N THR A 3 0.81 13.08 20.83
CA THR A 3 1.20 14.40 21.35
C THR A 3 0.14 14.91 22.34
N PHE A 4 0.51 15.04 23.62
CA PHE A 4 -0.38 15.61 24.65
C PHE A 4 0.19 16.93 25.19
N LYS A 5 -0.64 17.97 25.27
CA LYS A 5 -0.34 19.15 26.10
C LYS A 5 -0.69 18.82 27.55
N ASN A 6 0.21 19.13 28.48
CA ASN A 6 0.01 18.89 29.90
C ASN A 6 -1.15 19.76 30.43
N PRO A 7 -2.22 19.18 31.02
CA PRO A 7 -3.30 19.98 31.60
C PRO A 7 -2.90 20.68 32.92
N GLU A 8 -1.83 20.27 33.61
CA GLU A 8 -1.54 20.73 34.99
C GLU A 8 -0.06 21.08 35.28
N GLY A 9 0.65 21.74 34.35
CA GLY A 9 1.99 22.27 34.68
C GLY A 9 2.63 23.14 33.60
N SER A 10 3.49 24.08 34.02
CA SER A 10 4.30 24.91 33.12
C SER A 10 5.48 24.09 32.56
N GLY A 11 5.23 23.41 31.46
CA GLY A 11 6.26 22.70 30.70
C GLY A 11 5.62 21.71 29.71
N LEU A 12 5.97 21.83 28.43
CA LEU A 12 5.57 20.88 27.39
C LEU A 12 6.37 19.58 27.58
N LYS A 13 5.70 18.48 27.93
CA LYS A 13 6.31 17.15 27.90
C LYS A 13 5.93 16.50 26.57
N VAL A 14 6.78 16.64 25.58
CA VAL A 14 6.70 15.85 24.34
C VAL A 14 7.04 14.40 24.69
N CYS A 15 6.14 13.47 24.38
CA CYS A 15 6.38 12.04 24.55
C CYS A 15 6.22 11.36 23.20
N LEU A 16 7.27 10.66 22.75
CA LEU A 16 7.17 9.74 21.64
C LEU A 16 6.54 8.44 22.16
N ARG A 17 5.21 8.31 22.01
CA ARG A 17 4.54 7.01 22.10
C ARG A 17 4.25 6.48 20.70
N SER A 18 4.63 5.23 20.50
CA SER A 18 4.34 4.44 19.31
C SER A 18 3.67 3.14 19.73
N SER A 19 2.87 2.56 18.82
CA SER A 19 2.28 1.23 18.93
C SER A 19 3.32 0.11 18.78
N ARG A 20 4.51 0.45 18.28
CA ARG A 20 5.73 -0.36 18.24
C ARG A 20 6.77 0.24 19.20
N ASP A 21 7.63 -0.58 19.79
CA ASP A 21 8.86 -0.08 20.42
C ASP A 21 9.78 0.45 19.30
N TRP A 22 9.68 1.75 18.97
CA TRP A 22 10.60 2.39 18.02
C TRP A 22 12.04 2.09 18.40
N ASN A 23 12.91 1.93 17.40
CA ASN A 23 14.30 1.59 17.67
C ASN A 23 14.97 2.61 18.59
N LYS A 24 16.00 2.13 19.29
CA LYS A 24 16.74 2.91 20.29
C LYS A 24 17.27 4.22 19.72
N GLU A 25 17.60 4.25 18.43
CA GLU A 25 18.13 5.43 17.76
C GLU A 25 17.16 6.62 17.80
N VAL A 26 15.91 6.46 17.35
CA VAL A 26 14.90 7.55 17.38
C VAL A 26 14.69 8.06 18.80
N SER A 27 14.63 7.14 19.77
CA SER A 27 14.48 7.49 21.18
C SER A 27 15.69 8.26 21.72
N ASN A 28 16.90 7.87 21.32
CA ASN A 28 18.14 8.50 21.76
C ASN A 28 18.33 9.89 21.12
N GLU A 29 18.07 10.03 19.83
CA GLU A 29 18.14 11.32 19.13
C GLU A 29 17.13 12.30 19.72
N PHE A 30 15.91 11.83 19.99
CA PHE A 30 14.92 12.66 20.65
C PHE A 30 15.34 13.08 22.07
N ALA A 31 15.94 12.18 22.84
CA ALA A 31 16.38 12.45 24.20
C ALA A 31 17.60 13.38 24.27
N ASP A 32 18.41 13.46 23.21
CA ASP A 32 19.59 14.31 23.17
C ASP A 32 19.21 15.79 23.01
N ALA A 33 19.28 16.53 24.12
CA ALA A 33 18.98 17.96 24.14
C ALA A 33 20.12 18.85 23.59
N THR A 34 21.29 18.27 23.33
CA THR A 34 22.47 19.02 22.85
C THR A 34 22.49 19.17 21.33
N GLU A 35 21.69 18.37 20.62
CA GLU A 35 21.59 18.35 19.17
C GLU A 35 20.16 18.67 18.72
N THR A 36 20.04 19.36 17.59
CA THR A 36 18.75 19.60 16.92
C THR A 36 18.83 19.03 15.50
N CYS A 37 18.59 17.72 15.41
CA CYS A 37 18.64 16.95 14.17
C CYS A 37 17.21 16.52 13.75
N PHE A 38 17.11 15.60 12.79
CA PHE A 38 15.91 15.08 12.15
C PHE A 38 14.71 14.88 13.08
N VAL A 39 14.83 14.02 14.12
CA VAL A 39 13.73 13.62 15.01
C VAL A 39 13.23 14.80 15.84
N ARG A 40 14.14 15.65 16.32
CA ARG A 40 13.79 16.81 17.14
C ARG A 40 13.15 17.91 16.31
N LEU A 41 13.63 18.14 15.09
CA LEU A 41 13.03 19.07 14.13
C LEU A 41 11.61 18.63 13.74
N ALA A 42 11.45 17.35 13.37
CA ALA A 42 10.15 16.74 13.05
C ALA A 42 9.15 16.89 14.19
N ALA A 43 9.56 16.52 15.41
CA ALA A 43 8.72 16.63 16.59
C ALA A 43 8.29 18.09 16.81
N ARG A 44 9.24 19.03 16.93
CA ARG A 44 8.96 20.43 17.21
C ARG A 44 8.07 21.09 16.16
N TYR A 45 8.28 20.80 14.87
CA TYR A 45 7.40 21.27 13.81
C TYR A 45 5.97 20.72 13.97
N ALA A 46 5.82 19.42 14.25
CA ALA A 46 4.51 18.82 14.50
C ALA A 46 3.78 19.38 15.75
N PHE A 47 4.50 19.97 16.71
CA PHE A 47 3.92 20.68 17.86
C PHE A 47 3.57 22.15 17.57
N GLY A 48 3.99 22.68 16.42
CA GLY A 48 3.87 24.10 16.08
C GLY A 48 4.92 24.99 16.75
N ASP A 49 6.01 24.40 17.28
CA ASP A 49 7.11 25.12 17.93
C ASP A 49 8.16 25.65 16.92
N LEU A 50 8.03 25.27 15.64
CA LEU A 50 8.86 25.74 14.53
C LEU A 50 7.98 26.25 13.40
N THR A 51 8.44 27.30 12.73
CA THR A 51 7.85 27.69 11.44
C THR A 51 8.23 26.68 10.36
N LEU A 52 7.50 26.65 9.25
CA LEU A 52 7.89 25.85 8.08
C LEU A 52 9.30 26.23 7.59
N GLY A 53 9.63 27.52 7.59
CA GLY A 53 10.94 28.01 7.17
C GLY A 53 12.08 27.46 8.04
N ASP A 54 11.91 27.48 9.37
CA ASP A 54 12.91 26.96 10.31
C ASP A 54 13.04 25.43 10.23
N TYR A 55 11.92 24.74 10.03
CA TYR A 55 11.90 23.29 9.83
C TYR A 55 12.65 22.89 8.55
N LEU A 56 12.32 23.53 7.42
CA LEU A 56 12.98 23.24 6.14
C LEU A 56 14.46 23.62 6.18
N ASP A 57 14.82 24.75 6.81
CA ASP A 57 16.22 25.15 6.95
C ASP A 57 17.02 24.13 7.76
N GLY A 58 16.49 23.70 8.90
CA GLY A 58 17.13 22.68 9.75
C GLY A 58 17.29 21.36 9.02
N VAL A 59 16.20 20.80 8.48
CA VAL A 59 16.21 19.47 7.86
C VAL A 59 17.06 19.44 6.59
N LEU A 60 16.90 20.42 5.70
CA LEU A 60 17.65 20.44 4.44
C LEU A 60 19.12 20.77 4.62
N SER A 61 19.51 21.45 5.72
CA SER A 61 20.91 21.83 5.94
C SER A 61 21.89 20.66 5.91
N HIS A 62 21.42 19.45 6.25
CA HIS A 62 22.18 18.20 6.17
C HIS A 62 22.61 17.82 4.75
N LEU A 63 21.95 18.37 3.72
CA LEU A 63 22.28 18.12 2.31
C LEU A 63 23.31 19.11 1.74
N LYS A 64 23.71 20.11 2.53
CA LYS A 64 24.55 21.22 2.06
C LYS A 64 26.04 20.87 2.09
N GLN A 65 26.77 21.30 1.08
CA GLN A 65 28.23 21.21 1.09
C GLN A 65 28.85 22.00 2.24
N ASN A 66 29.78 21.38 2.97
CA ASN A 66 30.40 21.92 4.19
C ASN A 66 29.39 22.19 5.33
N ALA A 67 28.27 21.45 5.37
CA ALA A 67 27.42 21.43 6.54
C ALA A 67 28.20 20.95 7.77
N THR A 68 27.78 21.41 8.95
CA THR A 68 28.28 20.87 10.21
C THR A 68 27.76 19.45 10.35
N GLU A 69 28.64 18.47 10.52
CA GLU A 69 28.23 17.11 10.84
C GLU A 69 27.54 17.10 12.21
N HIS A 70 26.29 16.64 12.23
CA HIS A 70 25.57 16.38 13.45
C HIS A 70 25.89 15.00 13.99
N LYS A 71 25.80 14.83 15.30
CA LYS A 71 26.02 13.54 15.99
C LYS A 71 25.19 12.39 15.42
N TRP A 72 24.00 12.70 14.88
CA TRP A 72 23.03 11.72 14.38
C TRP A 72 23.00 11.61 12.84
N ASP A 73 24.00 12.19 12.17
CA ASP A 73 24.26 12.00 10.73
C ASP A 73 24.95 10.65 10.49
N THR A 74 24.34 9.59 11.00
CA THR A 74 24.84 8.22 10.93
C THR A 74 23.80 7.30 10.30
N PRO A 75 24.22 6.25 9.57
CA PRO A 75 23.30 5.26 9.03
C PRO A 75 22.46 4.64 10.15
N PRO A 76 21.11 4.63 10.03
CA PRO A 76 20.26 4.07 11.06
C PRO A 76 20.28 2.55 11.05
N GLU A 77 19.86 1.94 12.17
CA GLU A 77 19.56 0.50 12.19
C GLU A 77 18.39 0.17 11.24
N ASP A 78 17.39 1.06 11.19
CA ASP A 78 16.24 0.98 10.30
C ASP A 78 15.72 2.38 9.95
N ILE A 79 15.71 2.73 8.67
CA ILE A 79 15.20 4.02 8.17
C ILE A 79 13.66 4.09 8.23
N SER A 80 12.98 2.94 8.30
CA SER A 80 11.52 2.86 8.32
C SER A 80 10.92 3.64 9.50
N ASP A 81 11.56 3.60 10.68
CA ASP A 81 11.12 4.32 11.88
C ASP A 81 11.14 5.86 11.67
N PHE A 82 12.08 6.38 10.88
CA PHE A 82 12.16 7.81 10.58
C PHE A 82 11.06 8.22 9.60
N LEU A 83 10.81 7.40 8.58
CA LEU A 83 9.69 7.59 7.64
C LEU A 83 8.34 7.49 8.36
N GLU A 84 8.23 6.60 9.35
CA GLU A 84 7.08 6.49 10.25
C GLU A 84 6.88 7.75 11.11
N LEU A 85 7.95 8.43 11.50
CA LEU A 85 7.85 9.66 12.28
C LEU A 85 7.38 10.84 11.41
N ASP A 86 8.11 11.09 10.33
CA ASP A 86 7.93 12.22 9.42
C ASP A 86 8.52 11.85 8.05
N LEU A 87 7.65 11.74 7.05
CA LEU A 87 8.02 11.25 5.73
C LEU A 87 9.09 12.10 5.05
N PHE A 88 9.00 13.43 5.16
CA PHE A 88 9.94 14.33 4.50
C PHE A 88 11.31 14.29 5.18
N VAL A 89 11.32 14.18 6.51
CA VAL A 89 12.56 14.00 7.28
C VAL A 89 13.23 12.67 6.96
N GLY A 90 12.48 11.57 6.92
CA GLY A 90 13.02 10.27 6.56
C GLY A 90 13.60 10.26 5.14
N ALA A 91 12.93 10.92 4.18
CA ALA A 91 13.42 11.11 2.82
C ALA A 91 14.75 11.87 2.77
N VAL A 92 14.86 13.00 3.47
CA VAL A 92 16.09 13.79 3.51
C VAL A 92 17.22 13.01 4.19
N LYS A 93 16.94 12.29 5.28
CA LYS A 93 17.94 11.43 5.93
C LYS A 93 18.39 10.31 5.01
N ALA A 94 17.47 9.63 4.31
CA ALA A 94 17.82 8.60 3.33
C ALA A 94 18.73 9.13 2.21
N ARG A 95 18.43 10.32 1.69
CA ARG A 95 19.25 10.98 0.67
C ARG A 95 20.62 11.41 1.21
N CYS A 96 20.67 11.97 2.41
CA CYS A 96 21.93 12.37 3.07
C CYS A 96 22.88 11.17 3.22
N LEU A 97 22.33 9.98 3.47
CA LEU A 97 23.07 8.75 3.71
C LEU A 97 23.35 7.92 2.43
N ASP A 98 22.78 8.31 1.30
CA ASP A 98 23.04 7.66 0.01
C ASP A 98 24.51 7.87 -0.37
N PRO A 99 25.31 6.79 -0.51
CA PRO A 99 26.73 6.91 -0.86
C PRO A 99 27.00 7.59 -2.21
N ALA A 100 26.01 7.62 -3.11
CA ALA A 100 26.09 8.30 -4.39
C ALA A 100 25.72 9.80 -4.31
N PHE A 101 25.16 10.26 -3.18
CA PHE A 101 24.73 11.64 -3.05
C PHE A 101 25.92 12.60 -2.97
N ILE A 102 25.83 13.67 -3.75
CA ILE A 102 26.81 14.76 -3.75
C ILE A 102 26.18 15.95 -3.00
N PRO A 103 26.80 16.44 -1.91
CA PRO A 103 26.29 17.59 -1.17
C PRO A 103 26.11 18.83 -2.06
N LEU A 104 25.00 19.53 -1.85
CA LEU A 104 24.56 20.63 -2.70
C LEU A 104 25.37 21.89 -2.48
N GLY A 105 25.69 22.57 -3.59
CA GLY A 105 26.23 23.93 -3.57
C GLY A 105 25.24 24.94 -2.98
N GLN A 106 25.71 26.15 -2.70
CA GLN A 106 24.88 27.20 -2.09
C GLN A 106 23.67 27.60 -2.95
N GLU A 107 23.84 27.64 -4.27
CA GLU A 107 22.78 27.99 -5.22
C GLU A 107 21.71 26.90 -5.27
N ASP A 108 22.12 25.65 -5.51
CA ASP A 108 21.26 24.46 -5.52
C ASP A 108 20.49 24.29 -4.22
N PHE A 109 21.15 24.47 -3.08
CA PHE A 109 20.51 24.44 -1.76
C PHE A 109 19.44 25.52 -1.61
N SER A 110 19.72 26.75 -2.07
CA SER A 110 18.76 27.85 -2.04
C SER A 110 17.54 27.55 -2.91
N THR A 111 17.76 27.00 -4.10
CA THR A 111 16.71 26.56 -5.02
C THR A 111 15.85 25.46 -4.38
N LEU A 112 16.48 24.41 -3.82
CA LEU A 112 15.77 23.32 -3.13
C LEU A 112 14.90 23.86 -1.98
N LYS A 113 15.44 24.76 -1.16
CA LYS A 113 14.69 25.34 -0.03
C LYS A 113 13.49 26.17 -0.52
N SER A 114 13.68 27.02 -1.53
CA SER A 114 12.60 27.84 -2.11
C SER A 114 11.48 26.95 -2.67
N LEU A 115 11.84 25.99 -3.53
CA LEU A 115 10.88 25.09 -4.16
C LEU A 115 10.18 24.16 -3.17
N SER A 116 10.89 23.69 -2.13
CA SER A 116 10.29 22.91 -1.03
C SER A 116 9.23 23.72 -0.29
N ALA A 117 9.53 24.98 0.08
CA ALA A 117 8.56 25.83 0.77
C ALA A 117 7.32 26.13 -0.09
N ARG A 118 7.49 26.30 -1.40
CA ARG A 118 6.40 26.56 -2.35
C ARG A 118 5.52 25.34 -2.53
N SER A 119 6.11 24.21 -2.92
CA SER A 119 5.40 22.94 -3.09
C SER A 119 4.72 22.46 -1.80
N TRP A 120 5.18 22.91 -0.62
CA TRP A 120 4.50 22.64 0.65
C TRP A 120 3.16 23.37 0.79
N ASN A 121 3.05 24.58 0.24
CA ASN A 121 1.93 25.50 0.49
C ASN A 121 0.91 25.59 -0.65
N THR A 122 1.30 25.31 -1.89
CA THR A 122 0.38 25.29 -3.04
C THR A 122 0.27 23.91 -3.65
N ASP A 123 -0.94 23.52 -4.02
CA ASP A 123 -1.26 22.33 -4.81
C ASP A 123 -1.60 22.67 -6.28
N ALA A 124 -1.53 23.95 -6.65
CA ALA A 124 -1.93 24.46 -7.96
C ALA A 124 -0.72 24.62 -8.90
N PRO A 125 -0.68 23.90 -10.04
CA PRO A 125 0.40 24.03 -11.02
C PRO A 125 0.65 25.45 -11.51
N ALA A 126 -0.41 26.20 -11.81
CA ALA A 126 -0.30 27.55 -12.34
C ALA A 126 0.34 28.54 -11.35
N GLU A 127 0.02 28.41 -10.06
CA GLU A 127 0.63 29.23 -9.01
C GLU A 127 2.10 28.87 -8.83
N PHE A 128 2.42 27.57 -8.80
CA PHE A 128 3.81 27.09 -8.73
C PHE A 128 4.65 27.60 -9.90
N ASP A 129 4.14 27.49 -11.13
CA ASP A 129 4.82 27.93 -12.35
C ASP A 129 5.04 29.45 -12.35
N GLN A 130 4.03 30.23 -11.94
CA GLN A 130 4.16 31.69 -11.82
C GLN A 130 5.30 32.05 -10.85
N LEU A 131 5.31 31.43 -9.68
CA LEU A 131 6.36 31.67 -8.68
C LEU A 131 7.75 31.29 -9.22
N CYS A 132 7.87 30.20 -10.00
CA CYS A 132 9.13 29.81 -10.62
C CYS A 132 9.61 30.83 -11.65
N GLN A 133 8.69 31.40 -12.44
CA GLN A 133 9.01 32.47 -13.39
C GLN A 133 9.51 33.74 -12.69
N GLU A 134 8.89 34.12 -11.57
CA GLU A 134 9.28 35.29 -10.77
C GLU A 134 10.72 35.19 -10.23
N GLU A 135 11.15 33.98 -9.84
CA GLU A 135 12.52 33.69 -9.38
C GLU A 135 13.47 33.22 -10.50
N GLN A 136 13.01 33.21 -11.76
CA GLN A 136 13.79 32.76 -12.93
C GLN A 136 14.35 31.33 -12.79
N ILE A 137 13.58 30.44 -12.15
CA ILE A 137 13.96 29.04 -11.95
C ILE A 137 13.49 28.19 -13.13
N ASP A 138 14.41 27.51 -13.81
CA ASP A 138 14.09 26.50 -14.83
C ASP A 138 13.91 25.12 -14.19
N CYS A 139 12.66 24.70 -14.02
CA CYS A 139 12.32 23.39 -13.45
C CYS A 139 12.84 22.19 -14.26
N ARG A 140 13.13 22.37 -15.56
CA ARG A 140 13.64 21.30 -16.43
C ARG A 140 15.14 21.09 -16.28
N ALA A 141 15.84 22.08 -15.74
CA ALA A 141 17.29 22.09 -15.56
C ALA A 141 17.72 21.84 -14.11
N LEU A 142 16.79 21.44 -13.23
CA LEU A 142 17.11 21.09 -11.85
C LEU A 142 18.08 19.91 -11.78
N LEU A 143 18.81 19.80 -10.67
CA LEU A 143 19.47 18.55 -10.34
C LEU A 143 18.41 17.47 -10.07
N PRO A 144 18.60 16.21 -10.54
CA PRO A 144 17.66 15.13 -10.28
C PRO A 144 17.33 14.92 -8.79
N GLU A 145 18.30 15.13 -7.90
CA GLU A 145 18.13 15.01 -6.44
C GLU A 145 17.22 16.11 -5.87
N ILE A 146 17.23 17.31 -6.47
CA ILE A 146 16.33 18.40 -6.09
C ILE A 146 14.91 18.09 -6.56
N ALA A 147 14.76 17.66 -7.82
CA ALA A 147 13.47 17.26 -8.38
C ALA A 147 12.82 16.15 -7.55
N ASP A 148 13.60 15.14 -7.18
CA ASP A 148 13.20 14.03 -6.33
C ASP A 148 12.61 14.48 -4.99
N LEU A 149 13.33 15.34 -4.26
CA LEU A 149 12.86 15.84 -2.96
C LEU A 149 11.63 16.74 -3.07
N ILE A 150 11.48 17.51 -4.16
CA ILE A 150 10.26 18.30 -4.39
C ILE A 150 9.06 17.38 -4.63
N LEU A 151 9.23 16.29 -5.40
CA LEU A 151 8.19 15.28 -5.57
C LEU A 151 7.81 14.64 -4.24
N VAL A 152 8.79 14.39 -3.36
CA VAL A 152 8.51 13.91 -1.99
C VAL A 152 7.70 14.93 -1.19
N VAL A 153 7.95 16.25 -1.31
CA VAL A 153 7.11 17.26 -0.65
C VAL A 153 5.67 17.20 -1.18
N CYS A 154 5.49 17.18 -2.50
CA CYS A 154 4.15 17.08 -3.11
C CYS A 154 3.44 15.78 -2.68
N TYR A 155 4.18 14.67 -2.63
CA TYR A 155 3.69 13.39 -2.15
C TYR A 155 3.28 13.49 -0.67
N ALA A 156 4.16 14.00 0.20
CA ALA A 156 3.93 14.23 1.63
C ALA A 156 2.65 15.06 1.84
N ARG A 157 2.43 16.09 1.01
CA ARG A 157 1.29 16.99 1.14
C ARG A 157 0.03 16.54 0.41
N ARG A 158 0.08 15.44 -0.36
CA ARG A 158 -0.99 14.96 -1.25
C ARG A 158 -1.41 16.00 -2.30
N HIS A 159 -0.47 16.80 -2.78
CA HIS A 159 -0.73 17.74 -3.86
C HIS A 159 -0.75 16.99 -5.19
N THR A 160 -1.74 16.11 -5.41
CA THR A 160 -1.77 15.15 -6.53
C THR A 160 -1.73 15.82 -7.90
N ILE A 161 -2.41 16.96 -8.05
CA ILE A 161 -2.43 17.73 -9.29
C ILE A 161 -1.05 18.35 -9.56
N LEU A 162 -0.45 18.99 -8.55
CA LEU A 162 0.91 19.54 -8.66
C LEU A 162 1.93 18.43 -8.91
N PHE A 163 1.85 17.32 -8.19
CA PHE A 163 2.75 16.17 -8.35
C PHE A 163 2.75 15.69 -9.80
N ARG A 164 1.57 15.45 -10.39
CA ARG A 164 1.44 15.01 -11.78
C ARG A 164 2.00 16.02 -12.78
N HIS A 165 1.81 17.31 -12.52
CA HIS A 165 2.40 18.37 -13.35
C HIS A 165 3.94 18.34 -13.27
N LEU A 166 4.49 18.28 -12.06
CA LEU A 166 5.93 18.35 -11.81
C LEU A 166 6.67 17.10 -12.27
N ILE A 167 6.13 15.90 -12.02
CA ILE A 167 6.80 14.64 -12.40
C ILE A 167 6.97 14.51 -13.91
N GLY A 168 6.07 15.11 -14.70
CA GLY A 168 6.20 15.19 -16.16
C GLY A 168 7.02 16.38 -16.68
N LEU A 169 7.33 17.35 -15.81
CA LEU A 169 8.11 18.55 -16.14
C LEU A 169 9.59 18.40 -15.76
N PHE A 170 9.86 17.78 -14.62
CA PHE A 170 11.18 17.65 -14.03
C PHE A 170 12.13 16.81 -14.89
N PRO A 171 13.45 16.96 -14.69
CA PRO A 171 14.40 15.99 -15.20
C PRO A 171 14.03 14.58 -14.71
N GLY A 172 14.51 13.56 -15.42
CA GLY A 172 14.36 12.17 -14.98
C GLY A 172 14.97 11.93 -13.59
N PRO A 173 14.66 10.79 -12.97
CA PRO A 173 15.09 10.49 -11.60
C PRO A 173 16.62 10.42 -11.48
N PRO A 174 17.16 10.65 -10.26
CA PRO A 174 18.56 10.32 -9.95
C PRO A 174 18.79 8.80 -10.05
N SER A 175 20.04 8.35 -9.98
CA SER A 175 20.40 6.92 -10.09
C SER A 175 19.68 5.99 -9.10
N MET A 176 19.22 6.57 -7.99
CA MET A 176 18.33 5.95 -7.01
C MET A 176 17.45 7.08 -6.47
N SER A 177 16.15 6.97 -6.69
CA SER A 177 15.17 7.96 -6.23
C SER A 177 14.89 7.75 -4.74
N THR A 178 14.30 8.75 -4.10
CA THR A 178 13.85 8.55 -2.72
C THR A 178 12.70 7.53 -2.68
N PHE A 179 11.91 7.38 -3.75
CA PHE A 179 10.86 6.35 -3.84
C PHE A 179 11.42 4.92 -3.84
N ASP A 180 12.64 4.69 -4.36
CA ASP A 180 13.34 3.41 -4.20
C ASP A 180 13.78 3.19 -2.75
N LEU A 181 14.33 4.24 -2.13
CA LEU A 181 14.91 4.20 -0.79
C LEU A 181 13.88 4.01 0.32
N MET A 182 12.65 4.49 0.12
CA MET A 182 11.61 4.49 1.15
C MET A 182 10.75 3.21 1.17
N ASN A 183 10.97 2.28 0.22
CA ASN A 183 10.35 0.94 0.14
C ASN A 183 8.85 0.90 0.55
N GLU A 184 8.45 -0.06 1.39
CA GLU A 184 7.05 -0.31 1.78
C GLU A 184 6.42 0.83 2.61
N MET A 185 7.26 1.68 3.21
CA MET A 185 6.83 2.74 4.12
C MET A 185 6.20 3.93 3.41
N LEU A 186 6.26 4.02 2.08
CA LEU A 186 5.42 4.98 1.36
C LEU A 186 4.00 4.46 1.14
N LEU A 187 3.84 3.14 1.01
CA LEU A 187 2.59 2.48 0.63
C LEU A 187 1.75 2.10 1.86
N GLN A 188 2.36 1.61 2.93
CA GLN A 188 1.65 1.17 4.12
C GLN A 188 0.94 2.27 4.94
N PRO A 189 1.52 3.45 5.17
CA PRO A 189 1.09 4.16 6.36
C PRO A 189 -0.07 5.13 6.18
N ARG A 190 -0.49 5.38 4.95
CA ARG A 190 -1.57 6.35 4.66
C ARG A 190 -2.97 5.76 4.75
N THR A 191 -3.03 4.43 4.74
CA THR A 191 -4.24 3.61 4.70
C THR A 191 -4.34 2.69 5.93
N ALA A 192 -3.22 2.40 6.61
CA ALA A 192 -3.17 1.58 7.82
C ALA A 192 -3.44 2.37 9.12
N TYR A 193 -4.22 1.78 10.03
CA TYR A 193 -4.61 2.44 11.29
C TYR A 193 -3.53 2.43 12.36
N TRP A 194 -2.62 1.46 12.34
CA TRP A 194 -1.61 1.25 13.38
C TRP A 194 -0.38 2.12 13.19
N THR A 195 -0.20 2.74 12.03
CA THR A 195 0.96 3.59 11.76
C THR A 195 0.75 4.96 12.41
N ALA A 196 1.78 5.45 13.09
CA ALA A 196 1.70 6.68 13.89
C ALA A 196 2.27 7.90 13.15
N ILE A 197 2.06 7.97 11.83
CA ILE A 197 2.74 8.94 10.96
C ILE A 197 2.10 10.33 11.02
N ARG A 198 2.95 11.35 11.24
CA ARG A 198 2.62 12.73 10.87
C ARG A 198 2.86 12.91 9.37
N GLN A 199 1.82 12.63 8.59
CA GLN A 199 1.93 12.60 7.14
C GLN A 199 1.97 13.98 6.50
N HIS A 200 2.03 15.06 7.28
CA HIS A 200 1.79 16.44 6.82
C HIS A 200 0.49 16.63 6.01
N SER A 201 -0.39 15.63 5.94
CA SER A 201 -1.71 15.64 5.30
C SER A 201 -2.73 14.92 6.21
N PRO A 202 -3.97 15.41 6.36
CA PRO A 202 -5.01 14.69 7.09
C PRO A 202 -5.35 13.33 6.48
N ARG A 203 -5.76 12.35 7.30
CA ARG A 203 -6.34 11.09 6.82
C ARG A 203 -7.77 11.33 6.35
N GLN A 204 -8.09 10.95 5.11
CA GLN A 204 -9.41 11.09 4.48
C GLN A 204 -9.71 9.88 3.59
N GLN A 205 -10.98 9.64 3.27
CA GLN A 205 -11.39 8.51 2.43
C GLN A 205 -10.78 8.59 1.02
N SER A 206 -10.71 9.78 0.39
CA SER A 206 -10.12 9.98 -0.94
C SER A 206 -8.64 9.60 -1.08
N ASN A 207 -7.96 9.31 0.04
CA ASN A 207 -6.55 8.99 0.08
C ASN A 207 -6.18 7.81 -0.82
N SER A 208 -6.99 6.75 -0.92
CA SER A 208 -6.62 5.59 -1.74
C SER A 208 -6.61 5.94 -3.23
N ALA A 209 -7.62 6.68 -3.70
CA ALA A 209 -7.68 7.14 -5.09
C ALA A 209 -6.52 8.07 -5.45
N ASP A 210 -6.12 8.93 -4.51
CA ASP A 210 -4.95 9.79 -4.65
C ASP A 210 -3.65 8.98 -4.70
N GLU A 211 -3.47 8.01 -3.80
CA GLU A 211 -2.31 7.11 -3.79
C GLU A 211 -2.19 6.33 -5.11
N ILE A 212 -3.27 5.73 -5.61
CA ILE A 212 -3.24 5.05 -6.91
C ILE A 212 -2.79 5.98 -8.02
N SER A 213 -3.29 7.22 -8.02
CA SER A 213 -2.96 8.19 -9.04
C SER A 213 -1.47 8.56 -8.98
N LEU A 214 -0.94 8.80 -7.78
CA LEU A 214 0.47 9.13 -7.54
C LEU A 214 1.39 7.98 -7.95
N TRP A 215 1.08 6.75 -7.52
CA TRP A 215 1.90 5.57 -7.84
C TRP A 215 1.85 5.18 -9.31
N THR A 216 0.71 5.37 -9.96
CA THR A 216 0.61 5.23 -11.42
C THR A 216 1.58 6.18 -12.12
N ASP A 217 1.67 7.44 -11.68
CA ASP A 217 2.62 8.39 -12.25
C ASP A 217 4.08 8.01 -11.94
N ILE A 218 4.40 7.66 -10.69
CA ILE A 218 5.75 7.23 -10.28
C ILE A 218 6.24 6.07 -11.16
N LEU A 219 5.38 5.07 -11.39
CA LEU A 219 5.68 3.92 -12.25
C LEU A 219 5.90 4.34 -13.71
N ASN A 220 5.00 5.14 -14.26
CA ASN A 220 5.02 5.53 -15.68
C ASN A 220 6.17 6.47 -16.03
N PHE A 221 6.58 7.34 -15.12
CA PHE A 221 7.70 8.27 -15.32
C PHE A 221 9.07 7.69 -14.90
N GLY A 222 9.11 6.42 -14.45
CA GLY A 222 10.34 5.71 -14.14
C GLY A 222 11.01 6.11 -12.82
N TRP A 223 10.28 6.77 -11.91
CA TRP A 223 10.79 7.24 -10.63
C TRP A 223 10.97 6.13 -9.58
N ILE A 224 10.60 4.90 -9.92
CA ILE A 224 11.04 3.70 -9.24
C ILE A 224 11.86 2.88 -10.24
N HIS A 225 13.02 2.37 -9.84
CA HIS A 225 13.97 1.69 -10.72
C HIS A 225 13.73 0.17 -10.77
N ASP A 226 14.09 -0.44 -11.90
CA ASP A 226 14.04 -1.89 -12.07
C ASP A 226 15.39 -2.55 -11.69
N PRO A 227 15.38 -3.76 -11.11
CA PRO A 227 14.18 -4.51 -10.69
C PRO A 227 13.55 -3.91 -9.43
N VAL A 228 12.22 -3.80 -9.44
CA VAL A 228 11.46 -3.37 -8.27
C VAL A 228 11.66 -4.39 -7.13
N ASN A 229 11.90 -3.90 -5.91
CA ASN A 229 12.05 -4.74 -4.72
C ASN A 229 10.77 -5.57 -4.49
N ALA A 230 10.92 -6.85 -4.10
CA ALA A 230 9.81 -7.78 -3.88
C ALA A 230 8.78 -7.26 -2.85
N GLU A 231 9.23 -6.57 -1.80
CA GLU A 231 8.33 -5.93 -0.83
C GLU A 231 7.58 -4.76 -1.48
N THR A 232 8.26 -3.84 -2.16
CA THR A 232 7.59 -2.74 -2.88
C THR A 232 6.55 -3.28 -3.86
N GLN A 233 6.89 -4.32 -4.62
CA GLN A 233 5.98 -4.99 -5.55
C GLN A 233 4.74 -5.54 -4.84
N ARG A 234 4.92 -6.23 -3.71
CA ARG A 234 3.83 -6.74 -2.89
C ARG A 234 2.92 -5.61 -2.39
N PHE A 235 3.47 -4.46 -2.02
CA PHE A 235 2.67 -3.33 -1.53
C PHE A 235 1.93 -2.58 -2.63
N LEU A 236 2.49 -2.48 -3.83
CA LEU A 236 1.78 -1.90 -4.97
C LEU A 236 0.51 -2.69 -5.32
N GLN A 237 0.46 -3.97 -4.96
CA GLN A 237 -0.70 -4.84 -5.14
C GLN A 237 -1.71 -4.71 -3.98
N HIS A 238 -1.24 -4.80 -2.73
CA HIS A 238 -2.11 -4.94 -1.55
C HIS A 238 -2.30 -3.67 -0.72
N GLY A 239 -1.37 -2.72 -0.78
CA GLY A 239 -1.20 -1.65 0.20
C GLY A 239 -2.06 -0.41 -0.02
N ILE A 240 -2.71 -0.30 -1.19
CA ILE A 240 -3.39 0.94 -1.56
C ILE A 240 -4.83 1.01 -1.01
N HIS A 241 -5.38 -0.09 -0.50
CA HIS A 241 -6.65 -0.08 0.24
C HIS A 241 -6.44 0.08 1.75
N SER A 242 -7.43 0.66 2.45
CA SER A 242 -7.37 0.76 3.91
C SER A 242 -7.20 -0.61 4.57
N GLN A 243 -6.18 -0.73 5.42
CA GLN A 243 -5.95 -1.91 6.24
C GLN A 243 -6.59 -1.78 7.63
N ASP A 244 -7.42 -0.76 7.88
CA ASP A 244 -8.22 -0.66 9.10
C ASP A 244 -9.49 -1.48 8.98
N PRO A 245 -9.63 -2.58 9.75
CA PRO A 245 -10.86 -3.36 9.74
C PRO A 245 -12.05 -2.58 10.33
N ARG A 246 -11.80 -1.43 10.97
CA ARG A 246 -12.83 -0.56 11.56
C ARG A 246 -13.18 0.65 10.71
N ALA A 247 -12.37 0.98 9.70
CA ALA A 247 -12.69 2.08 8.80
C ALA A 247 -13.77 1.64 7.80
N GLU A 248 -14.66 2.56 7.43
CA GLU A 248 -15.52 2.34 6.28
C GLU A 248 -14.64 2.09 5.05
N ARG A 249 -15.00 1.10 4.23
CA ARG A 249 -14.25 0.81 3.00
C ARG A 249 -14.23 2.06 2.13
N ASP A 250 -13.06 2.35 1.59
CA ASP A 250 -12.93 3.37 0.57
C ASP A 250 -13.38 2.80 -0.78
N ASP A 251 -14.62 3.10 -1.14
CA ASP A 251 -15.23 2.66 -2.40
C ASP A 251 -14.85 3.57 -3.59
N SER A 252 -13.97 4.58 -3.38
CA SER A 252 -13.52 5.47 -4.46
C SER A 252 -12.61 4.76 -5.48
N VAL A 253 -12.03 3.62 -5.08
CA VAL A 253 -11.26 2.74 -5.96
C VAL A 253 -11.80 1.32 -5.88
N MET A 254 -12.74 1.02 -6.75
CA MET A 254 -13.22 -0.34 -6.95
C MET A 254 -12.57 -0.98 -8.18
N PHE A 255 -12.56 -2.31 -8.19
CA PHE A 255 -12.30 -3.08 -9.40
C PHE A 255 -13.24 -2.65 -10.54
N GLY A 256 -12.67 -2.51 -11.74
CA GLY A 256 -13.34 -1.99 -12.93
C GLY A 256 -13.29 -0.46 -13.10
N THR A 257 -12.74 0.30 -12.16
CA THR A 257 -12.50 1.75 -12.36
C THR A 257 -11.30 1.99 -13.27
N GLN A 258 -11.35 3.06 -14.09
CA GLN A 258 -10.24 3.43 -14.97
C GLN A 258 -8.94 3.70 -14.19
N LYS A 259 -9.03 4.36 -13.01
CA LYS A 259 -7.86 4.65 -12.16
C LYS A 259 -7.09 3.38 -11.77
N LEU A 260 -7.80 2.35 -11.31
CA LEU A 260 -7.17 1.10 -10.92
C LEU A 260 -6.65 0.34 -12.16
N ARG A 261 -7.36 0.42 -13.29
CA ARG A 261 -6.90 -0.13 -14.56
C ARG A 261 -5.59 0.50 -15.02
N ASP A 262 -5.45 1.82 -14.91
CA ASP A 262 -4.23 2.54 -15.29
C ASP A 262 -3.03 2.10 -14.44
N LEU A 263 -3.23 1.90 -13.14
CA LEU A 263 -2.21 1.34 -12.26
C LEU A 263 -1.82 -0.07 -12.67
N HIS A 264 -2.79 -0.95 -12.91
CA HIS A 264 -2.54 -2.33 -13.35
C HIS A 264 -1.76 -2.38 -14.66
N VAL A 265 -2.08 -1.52 -15.62
CA VAL A 265 -1.32 -1.40 -16.87
C VAL A 265 0.12 -0.93 -16.60
N ALA A 266 0.32 0.06 -15.73
CA ALA A 266 1.65 0.54 -15.36
C ALA A 266 2.50 -0.57 -14.71
N LEU A 267 1.90 -1.40 -13.86
CA LEU A 267 2.55 -2.57 -13.25
C LEU A 267 2.92 -3.63 -14.31
N ALA A 268 1.96 -4.01 -15.16
CA ALA A 268 2.15 -5.06 -16.17
C ALA A 268 3.21 -4.69 -17.22
N VAL A 269 3.24 -3.43 -17.68
CA VAL A 269 4.25 -2.93 -18.62
C VAL A 269 5.67 -3.07 -18.06
N ARG A 270 5.83 -3.04 -16.73
CA ARG A 270 7.10 -3.21 -16.03
C ARG A 270 7.41 -4.67 -15.67
N GLY A 271 6.58 -5.61 -16.12
CA GLY A 271 6.75 -7.05 -15.83
C GLY A 271 6.49 -7.42 -14.37
N LEU A 272 5.80 -6.55 -13.62
CA LEU A 272 5.37 -6.87 -12.26
C LEU A 272 4.14 -7.78 -12.33
N TYR A 273 4.09 -8.82 -11.50
CA TYR A 273 2.93 -9.70 -11.40
C TYR A 273 1.77 -9.03 -10.63
N CYS A 274 0.57 -9.62 -10.68
CA CYS A 274 -0.54 -9.36 -9.77
C CYS A 274 -0.65 -10.56 -8.82
N ASP A 275 -0.76 -10.42 -7.50
CA ASP A 275 -0.87 -11.62 -6.66
C ASP A 275 -2.23 -12.34 -6.85
N VAL A 276 -2.24 -13.65 -6.61
CA VAL A 276 -3.42 -14.50 -6.83
C VAL A 276 -4.62 -14.10 -5.97
N ALA A 277 -4.41 -13.58 -4.76
CA ALA A 277 -5.50 -13.18 -3.88
C ALA A 277 -6.17 -11.89 -4.38
N THR A 278 -5.39 -10.90 -4.82
CA THR A 278 -5.88 -9.67 -5.46
C THR A 278 -6.60 -9.99 -6.77
N PHE A 279 -6.06 -10.91 -7.57
CA PHE A 279 -6.75 -11.40 -8.76
C PHE A 279 -8.12 -12.02 -8.42
N GLY A 280 -8.19 -12.84 -7.36
CA GLY A 280 -9.45 -13.37 -6.86
C GLY A 280 -10.45 -12.30 -6.43
N GLY A 281 -9.97 -11.26 -5.75
CA GLY A 281 -10.78 -10.09 -5.38
C GLY A 281 -11.32 -9.33 -6.60
N TYR A 282 -10.51 -9.18 -7.65
CA TYR A 282 -10.92 -8.57 -8.92
C TYR A 282 -12.05 -9.39 -9.55
N LEU A 283 -11.80 -10.69 -9.76
CA LEU A 283 -12.78 -11.60 -10.37
C LEU A 283 -14.08 -11.67 -9.58
N ALA A 284 -14.00 -11.69 -8.25
CA ALA A 284 -15.15 -11.63 -7.36
C ALA A 284 -15.97 -10.34 -7.51
N SER A 285 -15.40 -9.27 -8.06
CA SER A 285 -16.03 -7.96 -8.20
C SER A 285 -16.54 -7.67 -9.61
N CYS A 286 -16.25 -8.54 -10.59
CA CYS A 286 -16.71 -8.39 -11.96
C CYS A 286 -18.23 -8.43 -12.07
N LYS A 287 -18.77 -7.65 -13.00
CA LYS A 287 -20.20 -7.61 -13.36
C LYS A 287 -20.50 -8.38 -14.65
N SER A 288 -19.45 -8.79 -15.37
CA SER A 288 -19.55 -9.57 -16.59
C SER A 288 -18.29 -10.41 -16.81
N LEU A 289 -18.39 -11.42 -17.66
CA LEU A 289 -17.24 -12.21 -18.10
C LEU A 289 -16.28 -11.39 -18.98
N GLU A 290 -16.79 -10.37 -19.68
CA GLU A 290 -15.97 -9.46 -20.48
C GLU A 290 -15.01 -8.64 -19.61
N GLU A 291 -15.45 -8.17 -18.44
CA GLU A 291 -14.58 -7.47 -17.47
C GLU A 291 -13.45 -8.39 -16.97
N ALA A 292 -13.78 -9.65 -16.66
CA ALA A 292 -12.78 -10.64 -16.27
C ALA A 292 -11.73 -10.88 -17.38
N HIS A 293 -12.19 -10.96 -18.63
CA HIS A 293 -11.29 -11.10 -19.78
C HIS A 293 -10.44 -9.85 -20.04
N ASP A 294 -10.99 -8.63 -19.89
CA ASP A 294 -10.21 -7.38 -20.02
C ASP A 294 -9.05 -7.37 -19.03
N PHE A 295 -9.29 -7.78 -17.78
CA PHE A 295 -8.20 -7.86 -16.79
C PHE A 295 -7.12 -8.85 -17.19
N LEU A 296 -7.49 -10.01 -17.71
CA LEU A 296 -6.53 -11.01 -18.20
C LEU A 296 -5.71 -10.52 -19.41
N THR A 297 -6.14 -9.46 -20.11
CA THR A 297 -5.29 -8.81 -21.12
C THR A 297 -4.15 -7.99 -20.50
N VAL A 298 -4.32 -7.55 -19.26
CA VAL A 298 -3.31 -6.81 -18.49
C VAL A 298 -2.42 -7.79 -17.72
N PHE A 299 -3.03 -8.74 -17.01
CA PHE A 299 -2.33 -9.77 -16.25
C PHE A 299 -2.76 -11.17 -16.72
N PRO A 300 -2.05 -11.76 -17.69
CA PRO A 300 -2.27 -13.15 -18.06
C PRO A 300 -1.95 -14.11 -16.90
N GLY A 301 -2.43 -15.34 -16.99
CA GLY A 301 -2.32 -16.37 -15.94
C GLY A 301 -0.90 -16.67 -15.44
N ASP A 302 0.11 -16.42 -16.25
CA ASP A 302 1.53 -16.56 -15.90
C ASP A 302 2.11 -15.30 -15.20
N GLN A 303 1.41 -14.17 -15.27
CA GLN A 303 1.72 -12.91 -14.58
C GLN A 303 0.86 -12.67 -13.33
N VAL A 304 0.08 -13.66 -12.88
CA VAL A 304 -0.63 -13.60 -11.59
C VAL A 304 0.15 -14.25 -10.43
N ARG A 305 1.42 -14.63 -10.66
CA ARG A 305 2.32 -15.10 -9.60
C ARG A 305 3.79 -14.89 -9.96
N PRO A 306 4.71 -14.88 -8.98
CA PRO A 306 6.14 -14.96 -9.26
C PRO A 306 6.48 -16.25 -10.03
N GLN A 307 7.37 -16.16 -11.01
CA GLN A 307 7.84 -17.34 -11.75
C GLN A 307 8.63 -18.30 -10.84
N GLY A 308 8.43 -19.60 -11.05
CA GLY A 308 9.24 -20.64 -10.41
C GLY A 308 8.85 -21.01 -8.98
N ARG A 309 7.66 -20.61 -8.50
CA ARG A 309 7.11 -21.07 -7.21
C ARG A 309 5.70 -21.62 -7.32
N ASP A 310 5.42 -22.66 -6.55
CA ASP A 310 4.08 -23.19 -6.35
C ASP A 310 3.22 -22.22 -5.53
N LEU A 311 1.89 -22.32 -5.71
CA LEU A 311 0.94 -21.53 -4.95
C LEU A 311 0.90 -22.00 -3.51
N TYR A 312 0.88 -21.04 -2.59
CA TYR A 312 0.53 -21.33 -1.21
C TYR A 312 -0.95 -21.66 -1.11
N GLU A 313 -1.30 -22.46 -0.10
CA GLU A 313 -2.67 -22.82 0.22
C GLU A 313 -3.56 -21.57 0.36
N TRP A 314 -3.10 -20.54 1.08
CA TRP A 314 -3.86 -19.31 1.27
C TRP A 314 -4.11 -18.50 -0.02
N GLU A 315 -3.23 -18.62 -1.03
CA GLU A 315 -3.42 -17.98 -2.34
C GLU A 315 -4.54 -18.68 -3.11
N SER A 316 -4.51 -20.01 -3.15
CA SER A 316 -5.56 -20.83 -3.76
C SER A 316 -6.90 -20.63 -3.05
N GLY A 317 -6.90 -20.65 -1.72
CA GLY A 317 -8.07 -20.39 -0.90
C GLY A 317 -8.62 -18.99 -1.14
N GLY A 318 -7.77 -17.96 -1.11
CA GLY A 318 -8.14 -16.57 -1.38
C GLY A 318 -8.83 -16.39 -2.73
N LEU A 319 -8.27 -16.97 -3.80
CA LEU A 319 -8.87 -16.94 -5.14
C LEU A 319 -10.27 -17.57 -5.19
N MET A 320 -10.34 -18.83 -4.79
CA MET A 320 -11.55 -19.64 -4.94
C MET A 320 -12.64 -19.20 -3.96
N GLY A 321 -12.23 -18.91 -2.73
CA GLY A 321 -13.08 -18.42 -1.65
C GLY A 321 -13.70 -17.07 -1.96
N ALA A 322 -12.93 -16.10 -2.49
CA ALA A 322 -13.46 -14.79 -2.85
C ALA A 322 -14.53 -14.88 -3.94
N ILE A 323 -14.31 -15.69 -4.99
CA ILE A 323 -15.28 -15.89 -6.07
C ILE A 323 -16.55 -16.58 -5.54
N ALA A 324 -16.39 -17.65 -4.75
CA ALA A 324 -17.52 -18.39 -4.17
C ALA A 324 -18.31 -17.54 -3.16
N ASP A 325 -17.62 -16.69 -2.38
CA ASP A 325 -18.25 -15.87 -1.36
C ASP A 325 -18.83 -14.54 -1.90
N SER A 326 -18.51 -14.17 -3.14
CA SER A 326 -18.97 -12.91 -3.71
C SER A 326 -20.50 -12.75 -3.74
N SER A 327 -20.95 -11.57 -3.33
CA SER A 327 -22.33 -11.09 -3.53
C SER A 327 -22.56 -10.41 -4.88
N ASN A 328 -21.49 -10.07 -5.61
CA ASN A 328 -21.57 -9.40 -6.92
C ASN A 328 -21.76 -10.41 -8.06
N LEU A 329 -21.32 -11.65 -7.86
CA LEU A 329 -21.49 -12.72 -8.83
C LEU A 329 -22.78 -13.47 -8.54
N ASP A 330 -23.63 -13.64 -9.54
CA ASP A 330 -24.84 -14.47 -9.45
C ASP A 330 -24.75 -15.71 -10.34
N GLY A 331 -25.57 -16.72 -10.02
CA GLY A 331 -25.70 -18.03 -10.67
C GLY A 331 -24.62 -18.37 -11.72
N LYS A 332 -24.97 -18.15 -12.99
CA LYS A 332 -24.11 -18.50 -14.12
C LYS A 332 -22.83 -17.68 -14.20
N LEU A 333 -22.86 -16.38 -13.89
CA LEU A 333 -21.67 -15.55 -13.92
C LEU A 333 -20.62 -16.05 -12.91
N ARG A 334 -21.06 -16.48 -11.72
CA ARG A 334 -20.18 -17.05 -10.70
C ARG A 334 -19.52 -18.34 -11.19
N THR A 335 -20.25 -19.22 -11.86
CA THR A 335 -19.68 -20.45 -12.43
C THR A 335 -18.72 -20.17 -13.57
N ASP A 336 -19.07 -19.26 -14.48
CA ASP A 336 -18.24 -18.90 -15.63
C ASP A 336 -16.91 -18.26 -15.18
N ILE A 337 -16.94 -17.37 -14.18
CA ILE A 337 -15.74 -16.78 -13.58
C ILE A 337 -14.91 -17.83 -12.82
N MET A 338 -15.56 -18.77 -12.12
CA MET A 338 -14.84 -19.84 -11.44
C MET A 338 -14.10 -20.75 -12.42
N GLU A 339 -14.76 -21.14 -13.53
CA GLU A 339 -14.14 -21.93 -14.58
C GLU A 339 -12.98 -21.15 -15.24
N LEU A 340 -13.15 -19.85 -15.47
CA LEU A 340 -12.08 -18.97 -15.98
C LEU A 340 -10.87 -18.95 -15.04
N ALA A 341 -11.08 -18.73 -13.74
CA ALA A 341 -10.00 -18.68 -12.75
C ALA A 341 -9.18 -19.98 -12.73
N LEU A 342 -9.87 -21.14 -12.73
CA LEU A 342 -9.26 -22.46 -12.74
C LEU A 342 -8.55 -22.80 -14.05
N ALA A 343 -9.00 -22.25 -15.17
CA ALA A 343 -8.36 -22.43 -16.48
C ALA A 343 -7.13 -21.53 -16.66
N CYS A 344 -7.13 -20.35 -16.04
CA CYS A 344 -6.04 -19.38 -16.19
C CYS A 344 -4.88 -19.61 -15.23
N ILE A 345 -5.10 -20.21 -14.07
CA ILE A 345 -4.07 -20.36 -13.03
C ILE A 345 -3.74 -21.83 -12.80
N ASP A 346 -2.54 -22.22 -13.22
CA ASP A 346 -2.02 -23.56 -12.97
C ASP A 346 -1.65 -23.77 -11.50
N GLY A 347 -1.99 -24.95 -10.96
CA GLY A 347 -1.59 -25.38 -9.62
C GLY A 347 -2.48 -24.87 -8.49
N VAL A 348 -3.67 -24.33 -8.80
CA VAL A 348 -4.68 -23.96 -7.78
C VAL A 348 -5.12 -25.20 -7.01
N ASP A 349 -4.97 -25.18 -5.69
CA ASP A 349 -5.59 -26.17 -4.81
C ASP A 349 -7.07 -25.81 -4.56
N VAL A 350 -7.96 -26.49 -5.27
CA VAL A 350 -9.42 -26.33 -5.13
C VAL A 350 -9.95 -26.67 -3.73
N ASN A 351 -9.17 -27.36 -2.90
CA ASN A 351 -9.52 -27.74 -1.54
C ASN A 351 -8.93 -26.79 -0.49
N ALA A 352 -8.19 -25.76 -0.91
CA ALA A 352 -7.60 -24.81 0.01
C ALA A 352 -8.68 -24.06 0.82
N PRO A 353 -8.54 -23.96 2.15
CA PRO A 353 -9.45 -23.21 2.98
C PRO A 353 -9.22 -21.70 2.87
N PHE A 354 -10.30 -20.94 2.95
CA PHE A 354 -10.33 -19.49 2.94
C PHE A 354 -11.04 -18.96 4.18
N ASN A 355 -10.52 -17.87 4.73
CA ASN A 355 -11.15 -17.17 5.83
C ASN A 355 -11.76 -15.84 5.34
N PRO A 356 -13.09 -15.74 5.18
CA PRO A 356 -13.75 -14.49 4.77
C PRO A 356 -13.65 -13.37 5.83
N LYS A 357 -13.25 -13.72 7.05
CA LYS A 357 -13.20 -12.84 8.22
C LYS A 357 -11.83 -12.87 8.90
N SER A 358 -10.75 -13.01 8.13
CA SER A 358 -9.38 -13.06 8.67
C SER A 358 -9.05 -11.88 9.58
N TRP A 359 -9.60 -10.69 9.29
CA TRP A 359 -9.43 -9.51 10.13
C TRP A 359 -10.02 -9.63 11.55
N GLU A 360 -11.00 -10.53 11.78
CA GLU A 360 -11.54 -10.79 13.13
C GLU A 360 -10.53 -11.53 14.00
N ASP A 361 -9.60 -12.29 13.39
CA ASP A 361 -8.56 -13.04 14.11
C ASP A 361 -7.49 -12.09 14.70
N ASP A 362 -7.28 -10.92 14.09
CA ASP A 362 -6.30 -9.91 14.52
C ASP A 362 -6.81 -9.00 15.65
N LEU A 363 -8.10 -9.07 16.01
CA LEU A 363 -8.67 -8.26 17.08
C LEU A 363 -8.26 -8.77 18.47
N PRO A 364 -8.02 -7.89 19.47
CA PRO A 364 -7.72 -8.32 20.83
C PRO A 364 -8.82 -9.21 21.42
N GLY A 365 -8.48 -10.45 21.74
CA GLY A 365 -9.46 -11.45 22.22
C GLY A 365 -10.29 -12.12 21.12
N GLY A 366 -9.90 -11.95 19.85
CA GLY A 366 -10.48 -12.61 18.69
C GLY A 366 -10.52 -14.13 18.86
N ARG A 367 -11.64 -14.74 18.45
CA ARG A 367 -11.77 -16.20 18.38
C ARG A 367 -11.47 -16.62 16.97
N ARG A 368 -10.76 -17.75 16.80
CA ARG A 368 -10.54 -18.35 15.48
C ARG A 368 -11.87 -18.49 14.75
N THR A 369 -11.95 -17.85 13.60
CA THR A 369 -13.09 -17.90 12.68
C THR A 369 -13.03 -19.17 11.80
N GLN A 370 -14.16 -19.51 11.15
CA GLN A 370 -14.27 -20.71 10.31
C GLN A 370 -13.49 -20.50 9.01
N CYS A 371 -12.58 -21.43 8.67
CA CYS A 371 -11.86 -21.41 7.39
C CYS A 371 -12.50 -22.42 6.44
N MET A 372 -13.29 -21.94 5.48
CA MET A 372 -14.10 -22.79 4.60
C MET A 372 -13.43 -22.99 3.24
N THR A 373 -13.54 -24.20 2.68
CA THR A 373 -13.23 -24.43 1.26
C THR A 373 -14.31 -23.78 0.37
N ALA A 374 -13.98 -23.51 -0.89
CA ALA A 374 -14.96 -22.97 -1.84
C ALA A 374 -16.21 -23.87 -1.97
N LEU A 375 -16.05 -25.21 -1.88
CA LEU A 375 -17.17 -26.14 -1.91
C LEU A 375 -18.07 -26.03 -0.67
N GLN A 376 -17.47 -25.85 0.51
CA GLN A 376 -18.23 -25.59 1.74
C GLN A 376 -18.98 -24.25 1.64
N VAL A 377 -18.36 -23.21 1.06
CA VAL A 377 -19.02 -21.91 0.82
C VAL A 377 -20.21 -22.07 -0.12
N ALA A 378 -20.02 -22.71 -1.28
CA ALA A 378 -21.09 -22.99 -2.26
C ALA A 378 -22.26 -23.74 -1.61
N ALA A 379 -21.95 -24.81 -0.86
CA ALA A 379 -22.95 -25.61 -0.15
C ALA A 379 -23.73 -24.80 0.89
N SER A 380 -23.03 -23.94 1.65
CA SER A 380 -23.64 -23.07 2.67
C SER A 380 -24.62 -22.04 2.08
N LYS A 381 -24.46 -21.70 0.79
CA LYS A 381 -25.34 -20.81 0.02
C LYS A 381 -26.40 -21.56 -0.80
N GLY A 382 -26.37 -22.89 -0.81
CA GLY A 382 -27.25 -23.71 -1.65
C GLY A 382 -26.93 -23.64 -3.15
N ASP A 383 -25.74 -23.17 -3.50
CA ASP A 383 -25.29 -23.02 -4.89
C ASP A 383 -24.81 -24.36 -5.44
N ARG A 384 -25.77 -25.13 -5.96
CA ARG A 384 -25.51 -26.45 -6.54
C ARG A 384 -24.66 -26.36 -7.80
N ASP A 385 -24.89 -25.38 -8.66
CA ASP A 385 -24.20 -25.26 -9.94
C ASP A 385 -22.70 -25.01 -9.71
N LEU A 386 -22.35 -24.11 -8.78
CA LEU A 386 -20.96 -23.91 -8.38
C LEU A 386 -20.36 -25.14 -7.70
N ALA A 387 -21.13 -25.83 -6.84
CA ALA A 387 -20.65 -27.07 -6.23
C ALA A 387 -20.33 -28.15 -7.29
N GLU A 388 -21.14 -28.26 -8.36
CA GLU A 388 -20.87 -29.16 -9.49
C GLU A 388 -19.60 -28.77 -10.26
N VAL A 389 -19.35 -27.47 -10.50
CA VAL A 389 -18.08 -26.98 -11.06
C VAL A 389 -16.90 -27.41 -10.18
N LEU A 390 -16.94 -27.11 -8.89
CA LEU A 390 -15.83 -27.38 -7.97
C LEU A 390 -15.51 -28.87 -7.88
N LEU A 391 -16.53 -29.73 -7.80
CA LEU A 391 -16.36 -31.20 -7.78
C LEU A 391 -15.75 -31.72 -9.09
N ARG A 392 -16.15 -31.19 -10.26
CA ARG A 392 -15.53 -31.54 -11.56
C ARG A 392 -14.03 -31.23 -11.58
N HIS A 393 -13.59 -30.22 -10.83
CA HIS A 393 -12.19 -29.82 -10.72
C HIS A 393 -11.46 -30.44 -9.51
N GLY A 394 -12.04 -31.45 -8.85
CA GLY A 394 -11.36 -32.22 -7.81
C GLY A 394 -11.57 -31.72 -6.38
N ALA A 395 -12.57 -30.86 -6.15
CA ALA A 395 -12.98 -30.53 -4.79
C ALA A 395 -13.49 -31.80 -4.08
N ARG A 396 -13.17 -31.92 -2.79
CA ARG A 396 -13.48 -33.08 -1.96
C ARG A 396 -14.64 -32.79 -1.03
N ALA A 397 -15.71 -33.57 -1.13
CA ALA A 397 -16.91 -33.40 -0.31
C ALA A 397 -16.73 -33.86 1.15
N ASP A 398 -15.70 -34.65 1.44
CA ASP A 398 -15.37 -35.18 2.76
C ASP A 398 -14.44 -34.27 3.60
N VAL A 399 -14.01 -33.12 3.06
CA VAL A 399 -13.20 -32.14 3.80
C VAL A 399 -14.00 -31.57 4.96
N VAL A 400 -13.41 -31.68 6.16
CA VAL A 400 -14.00 -31.23 7.42
C VAL A 400 -13.38 -29.89 7.83
N GLU A 401 -14.21 -28.89 8.08
CA GLU A 401 -13.76 -27.60 8.63
C GLU A 401 -13.35 -27.75 10.10
N TYR A 402 -12.20 -27.18 10.46
CA TYR A 402 -11.53 -27.44 11.75
C TYR A 402 -12.33 -26.98 12.97
N VAL A 403 -12.95 -25.79 12.93
CA VAL A 403 -13.64 -25.19 14.09
C VAL A 403 -14.98 -25.85 14.37
N THR A 404 -15.72 -26.21 13.31
CA THR A 404 -17.11 -26.71 13.39
C THR A 404 -17.22 -28.21 13.25
N GLY A 405 -16.22 -28.87 12.66
CA GLY A 405 -16.29 -30.28 12.32
C GLY A 405 -17.27 -30.59 11.18
N LEU A 406 -17.69 -29.60 10.39
CA LEU A 406 -18.68 -29.78 9.32
C LEU A 406 -18.01 -30.01 7.96
N THR A 407 -18.58 -30.94 7.20
CA THR A 407 -18.33 -31.10 5.75
C THR A 407 -19.20 -30.13 4.94
N ALA A 408 -19.02 -30.08 3.61
CA ALA A 408 -19.87 -29.28 2.73
C ALA A 408 -21.37 -29.61 2.90
N ALA A 409 -21.73 -30.91 3.00
CA ALA A 409 -23.10 -31.33 3.29
C ALA A 409 -23.58 -30.86 4.68
N GLY A 410 -22.68 -30.85 5.68
CA GLY A 410 -22.94 -30.31 7.01
C GLY A 410 -23.29 -28.82 6.98
N PHE A 411 -22.54 -28.01 6.23
CA PHE A 411 -22.83 -26.58 6.03
C PHE A 411 -24.15 -26.36 5.27
N ALA A 412 -24.41 -27.10 4.19
CA ALA A 412 -25.67 -27.03 3.46
C ALA A 412 -26.88 -27.30 4.38
N ARG A 413 -26.80 -28.35 5.21
CA ARG A 413 -27.85 -28.71 6.18
C ARG A 413 -28.03 -27.61 7.23
N ARG A 414 -26.94 -27.06 7.76
CA ARG A 414 -26.97 -25.97 8.74
C ARG A 414 -27.64 -24.71 8.19
N SER A 415 -27.43 -24.42 6.90
CA SER A 415 -28.05 -23.30 6.19
C SER A 415 -29.46 -23.59 5.64
N GLY A 416 -30.00 -24.80 5.83
CA GLY A 416 -31.36 -25.17 5.38
C GLY A 416 -31.45 -25.65 3.92
N HIS A 417 -30.33 -25.90 3.26
CA HIS A 417 -30.25 -26.38 1.88
C HIS A 417 -30.24 -27.92 1.82
N SER A 418 -31.27 -28.57 2.37
CA SER A 418 -31.34 -30.04 2.52
C SER A 418 -31.14 -30.80 1.21
N GLY A 419 -31.68 -30.32 0.08
CA GLY A 419 -31.50 -30.97 -1.21
C GLY A 419 -30.03 -31.00 -1.69
N VAL A 420 -29.28 -29.93 -1.41
CA VAL A 420 -27.82 -29.89 -1.70
C VAL A 420 -27.07 -30.79 -0.74
N ALA A 421 -27.45 -30.83 0.54
CA ALA A 421 -26.83 -31.71 1.53
C ALA A 421 -26.99 -33.19 1.18
N GLU A 422 -28.21 -33.62 0.84
CA GLU A 422 -28.51 -35.00 0.43
C GLU A 422 -27.75 -35.39 -0.85
N TRP A 423 -27.68 -34.47 -1.81
CA TRP A 423 -26.90 -34.69 -3.03
C TRP A 423 -25.41 -34.86 -2.72
N LEU A 424 -24.81 -33.99 -1.90
CA LEU A 424 -23.40 -34.09 -1.50
C LEU A 424 -23.10 -35.38 -0.70
N ASP A 425 -23.97 -35.75 0.25
CA ASP A 425 -23.82 -36.99 1.03
C ASP A 425 -23.82 -38.23 0.10
N SER A 426 -24.62 -38.20 -0.97
CA SER A 426 -24.69 -39.30 -1.96
C SER A 426 -23.39 -39.49 -2.76
N LEU A 427 -22.52 -38.47 -2.81
CA LEU A 427 -21.24 -38.52 -3.51
C LEU A 427 -20.12 -39.13 -2.67
N VAL A 428 -20.19 -39.02 -1.35
CA VAL A 428 -19.17 -39.55 -0.41
C VAL A 428 -19.38 -41.05 -0.11
N GLN A 429 -20.59 -41.55 -0.33
CA GLN A 429 -20.95 -42.96 -0.10
C GLN A 429 -20.58 -43.91 -1.25
N LYS A 430 -19.97 -43.40 -2.32
CA LYS A 430 -19.42 -44.16 -3.45
C LYS A 430 -17.91 -44.18 -3.37
#